data_AF-E4ZDS4-F1
#
_entry.id   AF-E4ZDS4-F1
#
_cell.length_a   1.000
_cell.length_b   1.000
_cell.length_c   1.000
_cell.angle_alpha   90.00
_cell.angle_beta   90.00
_cell.angle_gamma   90.00
#
_symmetry.space_group_name_H-M   'P 1'
#
loop_
_entity.id
_entity.type
_entity.pdbx_description
1 polymer ?
#
loop_
_entity_poly.entity_id
_entity_poly.type
_entity_poly.pdbx_seq_one_letter_code
_entity_poly.pdbx_strand_id
1 'polypeptide(L)'
;MFITEAQLALYKYQDGTEYFNKTMAEIFSVELLKYSKKQHFYVVECISWFLNKKLSSNVWKIYFNDESVAIIKISDLNKLSNCRDIEIQTFNFDIKPDAIFSS
;
A
#
# COMPACT_ATOMS: atom_id res chain seq x y z
N MET A 1 12.66 -3.61 -8.22
CA MET A 1 12.45 -3.98 -6.80
C MET A 1 11.68 -2.85 -6.17
N PHE A 2 10.52 -3.15 -5.58
CA PHE A 2 9.72 -2.17 -4.84
C PHE A 2 10.30 -1.92 -3.44
N ILE A 3 9.86 -0.86 -2.76
CA ILE A 3 10.37 -0.47 -1.45
C ILE A 3 10.10 -1.53 -0.38
N THR A 4 11.02 -1.67 0.57
CA THR A 4 10.91 -2.54 1.76
C THR A 4 10.37 -1.79 2.97
N GLU A 5 9.89 -2.51 3.98
CA GLU A 5 9.41 -1.91 5.23
C GLU A 5 10.51 -1.13 5.98
N ALA A 6 11.75 -1.62 5.95
CA ALA A 6 12.90 -0.91 6.52
C ALA A 6 13.17 0.43 5.80
N GLN A 7 12.99 0.48 4.48
CA GLN A 7 13.12 1.71 3.70
C GLN A 7 11.97 2.69 4.00
N LEU A 8 10.74 2.22 4.23
CA LEU A 8 9.64 3.07 4.70
C LEU A 8 9.95 3.68 6.08
N ALA A 9 10.51 2.88 7.00
CA ALA A 9 10.92 3.38 8.31
C ALA A 9 11.98 4.48 8.18
N LEU A 10 12.98 4.27 7.34
CA LEU A 10 14.00 5.28 7.05
C LEU A 10 13.39 6.57 6.52
N TYR A 11 12.47 6.50 5.55
CA TYR A 11 11.81 7.70 5.00
C TYR A 11 10.98 8.47 6.02
N LYS A 12 10.31 7.78 6.94
CA LYS A 12 9.51 8.40 8.00
C LYS A 12 10.35 9.26 8.96
N TYR A 13 11.53 8.78 9.32
CA TYR A 13 12.39 9.42 10.33
C TYR A 13 13.50 10.29 9.74
N GLN A 14 13.66 10.30 8.42
CA GLN A 14 14.64 11.15 7.76
C GLN A 14 14.11 12.58 7.66
N ASP A 15 14.66 13.43 8.53
CA ASP A 15 14.43 14.88 8.51
C ASP A 15 14.74 15.49 7.13
N GLY A 16 13.89 16.42 6.70
CA GLY A 16 14.03 17.14 5.42
C GLY A 16 13.49 16.41 4.19
N THR A 17 12.85 15.25 4.34
CA THR A 17 12.18 14.55 3.24
C THR A 17 10.70 14.93 3.12
N GLU A 18 10.08 14.67 1.96
CA GLU A 18 8.63 14.82 1.74
C GLU A 18 7.76 13.84 2.58
N TYR A 19 8.42 12.96 3.34
CA TYR A 19 7.84 11.88 4.14
C TYR A 19 7.95 12.10 5.64
N PHE A 20 8.64 13.16 6.07
CA PHE A 20 8.73 13.52 7.49
C PHE A 20 7.32 13.71 8.09
N ASN A 21 7.08 13.12 9.26
CA ASN A 21 5.79 13.08 9.97
C ASN A 21 4.62 12.36 9.26
N LYS A 22 4.86 11.64 8.16
CA LYS A 22 3.82 10.79 7.55
C LYS A 22 3.80 9.40 8.17
N THR A 23 2.65 8.75 8.13
CA THR A 23 2.51 7.33 8.49
C THR A 23 3.16 6.44 7.43
N MET A 24 3.57 5.23 7.82
CA MET A 24 4.10 4.26 6.86
C MET A 24 3.10 3.94 5.75
N ALA A 25 1.80 3.87 6.06
CA ALA A 25 0.74 3.69 5.07
C ALA A 25 0.70 4.81 4.02
N GLU A 26 0.81 6.07 4.44
CA GLU A 26 0.86 7.22 3.53
C GLU A 26 2.11 7.18 2.64
N ILE A 27 3.30 6.94 3.21
CA ILE A 27 4.55 6.84 2.46
C ILE A 27 4.47 5.70 1.44
N PHE A 28 4.00 4.53 1.88
CA PHE A 28 3.79 3.36 1.02
C PHE A 28 2.86 3.67 -0.15
N SER A 29 1.73 4.35 0.10
CA SER A 29 0.76 4.69 -0.95
C SER A 29 1.38 5.57 -2.03
N VAL A 30 2.16 6.57 -1.63
CA VAL A 30 2.83 7.50 -2.55
C VAL A 30 3.88 6.76 -3.37
N GLU A 31 4.70 5.93 -2.74
CA GLU A 31 5.72 5.13 -3.42
C GLU A 31 5.12 4.10 -4.37
N LEU A 32 4.03 3.43 -3.98
CA LEU A 32 3.33 2.46 -4.85
C LEU A 32 2.75 3.14 -6.09
N LEU A 33 2.16 4.32 -5.94
CA LEU A 33 1.67 5.13 -7.06
C LEU A 33 2.79 5.73 -7.93
N LYS A 34 3.94 6.05 -7.35
CA LYS A 34 5.13 6.49 -8.11
C LYS A 34 5.72 5.32 -8.90
N TYR A 35 5.79 4.14 -8.29
CA TYR A 35 6.31 2.91 -8.91
C TYR A 35 5.40 2.45 -10.06
N SER A 36 4.08 2.51 -9.88
CA SER A 36 3.09 2.12 -10.90
C SER A 36 3.16 2.91 -12.20
N LYS A 37 3.59 4.17 -12.12
CA LYS A 37 3.76 5.05 -13.29
C LYS A 37 5.05 4.79 -14.06
N LYS A 38 6.08 4.27 -13.38
CA LYS A 38 7.43 4.11 -13.96
C LYS A 38 7.66 2.72 -14.55
N GLN A 39 7.01 1.70 -14.01
CA GLN A 39 7.25 0.31 -14.39
C GLN A 39 5.93 -0.46 -14.48
N HIS A 40 5.86 -1.39 -15.42
CA HIS A 40 4.87 -2.47 -15.35
C HIS A 40 5.23 -3.35 -14.14
N PHE A 41 4.28 -3.54 -13.23
CA PHE A 41 4.52 -4.31 -12.02
C PHE A 41 3.27 -5.06 -11.60
N TYR A 42 3.51 -6.18 -10.92
CA TYR A 42 2.47 -6.95 -10.27
C TYR A 42 2.29 -6.42 -8.85
N VAL A 43 1.18 -5.73 -8.61
CA VAL A 43 0.86 -5.17 -7.28
C VAL A 43 0.91 -6.25 -6.21
N VAL A 44 0.34 -7.43 -6.50
CA VAL A 44 0.31 -8.56 -5.57
C VAL A 44 1.72 -9.03 -5.18
N GLU A 45 2.68 -9.04 -6.11
CA GLU A 45 4.08 -9.38 -5.82
C GLU A 45 4.79 -8.29 -5.02
N CYS A 46 4.41 -7.02 -5.18
CA CYS A 46 5.01 -5.93 -4.41
C CYS A 46 4.51 -5.91 -2.97
N ILE A 47 3.24 -6.22 -2.75
CA ILE A 47 2.63 -6.22 -1.41
C ILE A 47 2.87 -7.50 -0.62
N SER A 48 3.28 -8.60 -1.28
CA SER A 48 3.55 -9.87 -0.60
C SER A 48 4.73 -9.81 0.38
N TRP A 49 5.61 -8.83 0.21
CA TRP A 49 6.74 -8.54 1.11
C TRP A 49 6.33 -7.87 2.43
N PHE A 50 5.08 -7.41 2.52
CA PHE A 50 4.53 -6.78 3.71
C PHE A 50 3.58 -7.73 4.44
N LEU A 51 3.38 -7.51 5.74
CA LEU A 51 2.29 -8.17 6.46
C LEU A 51 0.96 -7.74 5.83
N ASN A 52 0.24 -8.69 5.25
CA ASN A 52 -0.97 -8.40 4.49
C ASN A 52 -2.09 -9.42 4.76
N LYS A 53 -3.33 -9.00 4.51
CA LYS A 53 -4.53 -9.83 4.55
C LYS A 53 -5.37 -9.54 3.33
N LYS A 54 -5.73 -10.60 2.60
CA LYS A 54 -6.72 -10.52 1.53
C LYS A 54 -8.13 -10.36 2.13
N LEU A 55 -8.83 -9.28 1.80
CA LEU A 55 -10.19 -9.01 2.27
C LEU A 55 -11.25 -9.53 1.29
N SER A 56 -10.99 -9.43 -0.01
CA SER A 56 -11.85 -9.95 -1.08
C SER A 56 -10.99 -10.39 -2.27
N SER A 57 -11.62 -10.83 -3.37
CA SER A 57 -10.90 -11.25 -4.60
C SER A 57 -9.87 -10.21 -5.05
N ASN A 58 -10.20 -8.92 -4.92
CA ASN A 58 -9.43 -7.80 -5.43
C ASN A 58 -9.05 -6.72 -4.40
N VAL A 59 -9.36 -6.93 -3.12
CA VAL A 59 -9.02 -6.00 -2.03
C VAL A 59 -8.03 -6.64 -1.07
N TRP A 60 -6.97 -5.91 -0.76
CA TRP A 60 -5.91 -6.29 0.15
C TRP A 60 -5.74 -5.23 1.22
N LYS A 61 -5.46 -5.67 2.45
CA LYS A 61 -5.12 -4.83 3.58
C LYS A 61 -3.67 -5.07 3.97
N ILE A 62 -2.90 -4.01 4.10
CA ILE A 62 -1.48 -4.01 4.46
C ILE A 62 -1.34 -3.41 5.85
N TYR A 63 -0.56 -4.06 6.70
CA TYR A 63 -0.26 -3.63 8.07
C TYR A 63 1.18 -3.14 8.14
N PHE A 64 1.39 -2.08 8.91
CA PHE A 64 2.71 -1.50 9.14
C PHE A 64 3.04 -1.46 10.64
N ASN A 65 4.33 -1.42 10.96
CA ASN A 65 4.81 -1.40 12.34
C ASN A 65 4.40 -0.15 13.15
N ASP A 66 3.99 0.94 12.51
CA ASP A 66 3.48 2.13 13.19
C ASP A 66 1.95 2.12 13.38
N GLU A 67 1.34 0.93 13.33
CA GLU A 67 -0.11 0.69 13.47
C GLU A 67 -0.99 1.26 12.36
N SER A 68 -0.39 1.98 11.40
CA SER A 68 -1.10 2.42 10.21
C SER A 68 -1.43 1.24 9.30
N VAL A 69 -2.48 1.40 8.50
CA VAL A 69 -2.91 0.38 7.54
C VAL A 69 -3.21 1.01 6.19
N ALA A 70 -2.91 0.27 5.12
CA ALA A 70 -3.30 0.63 3.76
C ALA A 70 -4.27 -0.41 3.20
N ILE A 71 -5.32 0.06 2.53
CA ILE A 71 -6.29 -0.78 1.82
C ILE A 71 -6.15 -0.52 0.34
N ILE A 72 -5.88 -1.58 -0.41
CA ILE A 72 -5.58 -1.54 -1.83
C ILE A 72 -6.65 -2.33 -2.55
N LYS A 73 -7.35 -1.68 -3.48
CA LYS A 73 -8.29 -2.31 -4.40
C LYS A 73 -7.68 -2.33 -5.80
N ILE A 74 -7.70 -3.50 -6.44
CA ILE A 74 -7.10 -3.76 -7.75
C ILE A 74 -8.22 -4.03 -8.75
N SER A 75 -8.53 -3.08 -9.63
CA SER A 75 -9.76 -3.16 -10.43
C SER A 75 -9.75 -4.25 -11.53
N ASP A 76 -8.58 -4.66 -12.04
CA ASP A 76 -8.49 -5.60 -13.17
C ASP A 76 -7.36 -6.63 -12.97
N LEU A 77 -7.62 -7.65 -12.12
CA LEU A 77 -6.68 -8.74 -11.83
C LEU A 77 -6.40 -9.64 -13.04
N ASN A 78 -7.32 -9.72 -14.00
CA ASN A 78 -7.25 -10.63 -15.14
C ASN A 78 -6.34 -10.10 -16.27
N LYS A 79 -6.08 -8.79 -16.32
CA LYS A 79 -5.02 -8.21 -17.14
C LYS A 79 -3.72 -8.18 -16.33
N LEU A 80 -3.18 -9.38 -16.06
CA LEU A 80 -1.89 -9.59 -15.39
C LEU A 80 -0.76 -8.72 -15.98
N SER A 81 -0.86 -8.24 -17.21
CA SER A 81 0.17 -7.39 -17.82
C SER A 81 0.13 -5.89 -17.43
N ASN A 82 -0.93 -5.38 -16.79
CA ASN A 82 -1.13 -3.93 -16.58
C ASN A 82 -2.05 -3.58 -15.39
N CYS A 83 -1.59 -3.78 -14.15
CA CYS A 83 -2.30 -3.22 -12.97
C CYS A 83 -2.05 -1.70 -12.86
N ARG A 84 -2.70 -0.91 -13.73
CA ARG A 84 -2.67 0.57 -13.66
C ARG A 84 -3.79 1.15 -12.80
N ASP A 85 -4.87 0.39 -12.60
CA ASP A 85 -6.05 0.83 -11.85
C ASP A 85 -6.00 0.27 -10.44
N ILE A 86 -5.20 0.94 -9.59
CA ILE A 86 -5.17 0.73 -8.15
C ILE A 86 -5.81 1.91 -7.42
N GLU A 87 -6.70 1.61 -6.48
CA GLU A 87 -7.19 2.56 -5.49
C GLU A 87 -6.55 2.23 -4.15
N ILE A 88 -6.03 3.24 -3.45
CA ILE A 88 -5.38 3.06 -2.15
C ILE A 88 -6.05 4.01 -1.15
N GLN A 89 -6.45 3.48 0.01
CA GLN A 89 -6.88 4.26 1.17
C GLN A 89 -5.94 3.98 2.33
N THR A 90 -5.57 5.01 3.07
CA THR A 90 -4.63 4.91 4.20
C THR A 90 -5.31 5.34 5.47
N PHE A 91 -5.00 4.66 6.57
CA PHE A 91 -5.57 4.95 7.88
C PHE A 91 -4.46 4.94 8.93
N ASN A 92 -4.53 5.88 9.86
CA ASN A 92 -3.52 6.08 10.91
C ASN A 92 -3.60 5.05 12.04
N PHE A 93 -4.62 4.19 12.01
CA PHE A 93 -4.87 3.14 13.00
C PHE A 93 -5.61 1.99 12.32
N ASP A 94 -5.55 0.81 12.93
CA ASP A 94 -6.19 -0.37 12.39
C ASP A 94 -7.73 -0.26 12.39
N ILE A 95 -8.34 -0.25 11.21
CA ILE A 95 -9.79 -0.19 11.05
C ILE A 95 -10.34 -1.60 10.82
N LYS A 96 -11.40 -1.97 11.56
CA LYS A 96 -12.09 -3.24 11.35
C LYS A 96 -12.59 -3.35 9.90
N PRO A 97 -12.34 -4.48 9.20
CA PRO A 97 -12.70 -4.66 7.79
C PRO A 97 -14.15 -4.32 7.45
N ASP A 98 -15.07 -4.57 8.39
CA ASP A 98 -16.52 -4.39 8.24
C ASP A 98 -16.95 -2.93 8.06
N ALA A 99 -16.06 -1.96 8.34
CA ALA A 99 -16.35 -0.53 8.23
C ALA A 99 -15.93 0.09 6.88
N ILE A 100 -15.23 -0.66 6.01
CA ILE A 100 -14.59 -0.08 4.80
C ILE A 100 -15.41 -0.28 3.53
N PHE A 101 -16.19 -1.37 3.43
CA PHE A 101 -17.09 -1.62 2.30
C PHE A 101 -18.47 -2.04 2.82
N SER A 102 -19.21 -1.08 3.39
CA SER A 102 -20.65 -1.24 3.54
C SER A 102 -21.27 -1.23 2.13
N SER A 103 -21.79 -2.41 1.77
CA SER A 103 -22.63 -2.76 0.61
C SER A 103 -23.41 -1.62 -0.03
#